data_AF-A0A226EC83-F1
#
_entry.id   AF-A0A226EC83-F1
#
_cell.length_a   1.000
_cell.length_b   1.000
_cell.length_c   1.000
_cell.angle_alpha   90.00
_cell.angle_beta   90.00
_cell.angle_gamma   90.00
#
_symmetry.space_group_name_H-M   'P 1'
#
loop_
_entity.id
_entity.type
_entity.pdbx_description
1 polymer ?
#
loop_
_entity_poly.entity_id
_entity_poly.type
_entity_poly.pdbx_seq_one_letter_code
_entity_poly.pdbx_strand_id
1 'polypeptide(L)'
;MWRVFETFIDQFRNRNPLPYRVFVDREEVSYVPLSKKQGIFVYFSFAVFVLHTIYCFLRVVWLWKTEVWRQNQDQDLEIIRTYLLLFLTFLPLSFASMGVIISMRASIAVYIMNPLLGLKMLANEIRKRSDDTKGNLSPPNYTILINAMKFQLWLSNYPFPAIFVRIVVFQIDPLYPAVTSMISMVTSSPLIFASYTIRTILALIYLNELLKAVNAFFIVGLLVVCSVSQVIQILNSLKSKKGIWNVRTLTMREIKLYRQLMIWMEFTNQKFCCLAVPPLIFFGVSFLIFGIYGTIRMRNQVQILLYLVVPIATLLAFLFVVLLIPEAAKVFERSNFYLCRTKMDLRRGTWEGKVARSLRPLGIQIGPFGLVKNNLMKIVIRVLTEHTMTLLITF
;
A
#
# COMPACT_ATOMS: atom_id res chain seq x y z
N MET A 1 -7.91 14.26 -1.09
CA MET A 1 -6.87 13.29 -0.71
C MET A 1 -5.95 13.85 0.37
N TRP A 2 -5.37 15.05 0.21
CA TRP A 2 -4.51 15.68 1.23
C TRP A 2 -5.14 15.80 2.64
N ARG A 3 -6.41 16.20 2.76
CA ARG A 3 -7.13 16.15 4.05
C ARG A 3 -7.14 14.77 4.70
N VAL A 4 -7.30 13.71 3.90
CA VAL A 4 -7.27 12.33 4.41
C VAL A 4 -5.86 11.94 4.86
N PHE A 5 -4.84 12.45 4.16
CA PHE A 5 -3.44 12.26 4.57
C PHE A 5 -3.13 13.00 5.87
N GLU A 6 -3.62 14.22 6.07
CA GLU A 6 -3.54 14.94 7.35
C GLU A 6 -4.22 14.14 8.47
N THR A 7 -5.47 13.67 8.26
CA THR A 7 -6.17 12.83 9.24
C THR A 7 -5.38 11.58 9.60
N PHE A 8 -4.73 10.94 8.62
CA PHE A 8 -3.82 9.82 8.86
C PHE A 8 -2.64 10.20 9.76
N ILE A 9 -1.96 11.31 9.49
CA ILE A 9 -0.84 11.78 10.31
C ILE A 9 -1.31 12.05 11.76
N ASP A 10 -2.43 12.74 11.92
CA ASP A 10 -2.97 13.08 13.24
C ASP A 10 -3.40 11.84 14.04
N GLN A 11 -4.01 10.85 13.38
CA GLN A 11 -4.42 9.60 14.01
C GLN A 11 -3.23 8.83 14.62
N PHE A 12 -2.08 8.81 13.94
CA PHE A 12 -0.90 8.10 14.42
C PHE A 12 0.01 8.95 15.31
N ARG A 13 -0.16 10.28 15.32
CA ARG A 13 0.67 11.22 16.11
C ARG A 13 0.84 10.83 17.58
N ASN A 14 -0.23 10.36 18.22
CA ASN A 14 -0.22 10.00 19.64
C ASN A 14 0.09 8.52 19.90
N ARG A 15 -0.11 7.65 18.91
CA ARG A 15 0.05 6.18 19.05
C ARG A 15 1.44 5.72 18.64
N ASN A 16 1.89 6.22 17.50
CA ASN A 16 3.13 5.83 16.84
C ASN A 16 3.56 6.98 15.92
N PRO A 17 4.33 7.95 16.46
CA PRO A 17 4.48 9.27 15.87
C PRO A 17 5.14 9.21 14.49
N LEU A 18 4.61 10.00 13.58
CA LEU A 18 5.14 10.17 12.23
C LEU A 18 5.90 11.50 12.12
N PRO A 19 7.08 11.54 11.47
CA PRO A 19 7.90 12.74 11.35
C PRO A 19 7.40 13.69 10.25
N TYR A 20 6.08 13.90 10.16
CA TYR A 20 5.45 14.64 9.08
C TYR A 20 4.52 15.73 9.63
N ARG A 21 4.47 16.86 8.91
CA ARG A 21 3.42 17.86 9.05
C ARG A 21 2.85 18.16 7.68
N VAL A 22 1.53 18.10 7.55
CA VAL A 22 0.83 18.30 6.28
C VAL A 22 0.25 19.71 6.26
N PHE A 23 0.40 20.40 5.13
CA PHE A 23 -0.22 21.68 4.85
C PHE A 23 -1.22 21.48 3.72
N VAL A 24 -2.49 21.25 4.07
CA VAL A 24 -3.53 20.87 3.11
C VAL A 24 -3.72 21.93 2.01
N ASP A 25 -3.74 23.21 2.37
CA ASP A 25 -3.98 24.31 1.41
C ASP A 25 -2.86 24.44 0.38
N ARG A 26 -1.64 24.05 0.78
CA ARG A 26 -0.46 24.07 -0.09
C ARG A 26 -0.19 22.73 -0.75
N GLU A 27 -0.93 21.67 -0.45
CA GLU A 27 -0.61 20.31 -0.90
C GLU A 27 0.87 19.93 -0.62
N GLU A 28 1.38 20.33 0.54
CA GLU A 28 2.78 20.14 0.93
C GLU A 28 2.89 19.29 2.19
N VAL A 29 3.96 18.51 2.29
CA VAL A 29 4.37 17.81 3.51
C VAL A 29 5.76 18.28 3.91
N SER A 30 5.96 18.64 5.17
CA SER A 30 7.28 18.93 5.73
C SER A 30 7.73 17.80 6.65
N TYR A 31 9.04 17.54 6.63
CA TYR A 31 9.68 16.65 7.60
C TYR A 31 9.84 17.40 8.91
N VAL A 32 9.30 16.84 10.00
CA VAL A 32 9.48 17.36 11.35
C VAL A 32 10.28 16.32 12.14
N PRO A 33 11.51 16.65 12.60
CA PRO A 33 12.31 15.69 13.33
C PRO A 33 11.59 15.29 14.62
N LEU A 34 11.51 13.99 14.87
CA LEU A 34 10.97 13.47 16.13
C LEU A 34 11.92 13.77 17.28
N SER A 35 11.36 13.95 18.48
CA SER A 35 12.18 13.97 19.69
C SER A 35 12.93 12.65 19.85
N LYS A 36 14.08 12.65 20.54
CA LYS A 36 14.90 11.44 20.76
C LYS A 36 14.08 10.27 21.31
N LYS A 37 13.17 10.53 22.27
CA LYS A 37 12.28 9.52 22.86
C LYS A 37 11.29 8.95 21.84
N GLN A 38 10.65 9.80 21.04
CA GLN A 38 9.74 9.37 19.98
C GLN A 38 10.46 8.57 18.90
N GLY A 39 11.66 9.00 18.49
CA GLY A 39 12.49 8.27 17.53
C GLY A 39 12.83 6.87 18.03
N ILE A 40 13.31 6.74 19.27
CA ILE A 40 13.59 5.42 19.90
C ILE A 40 12.33 4.55 19.90
N PHE A 41 11.17 5.11 20.25
CA PHE A 41 9.91 4.37 20.28
C PHE A 41 9.48 3.88 18.88
N VAL A 42 9.64 4.69 17.83
CA VAL A 42 9.35 4.28 16.44
C VAL A 42 10.27 3.14 16.00
N TYR A 43 11.57 3.22 16.29
CA TYR A 43 12.51 2.14 15.96
C TYR A 43 12.22 0.86 16.75
N PHE A 44 11.91 0.99 18.05
CA PHE A 44 11.51 -0.14 18.89
C PHE A 44 10.24 -0.80 18.36
N SER A 45 9.21 -0.01 18.05
CA SER A 45 7.94 -0.52 17.51
C SER A 45 8.16 -1.26 16.19
N PHE A 46 8.96 -0.68 15.27
CA PHE A 46 9.32 -1.34 14.02
C PHE A 46 10.14 -2.62 14.24
N ALA A 47 11.05 -2.66 15.22
CA ALA A 47 11.78 -3.87 15.58
C ALA A 47 10.84 -4.96 16.11
N VAL A 48 9.88 -4.62 16.98
CA VAL A 48 8.83 -5.54 17.46
C VAL A 48 8.02 -6.08 16.27
N PHE A 49 7.66 -5.22 15.32
CA PHE A 49 6.96 -5.62 14.10
C PHE A 49 7.74 -6.66 13.29
N VAL A 50 9.03 -6.43 13.05
CA VAL A 50 9.90 -7.35 12.30
C VAL A 50 10.12 -8.66 13.07
N LEU A 51 10.48 -8.59 14.36
CA LEU A 51 10.75 -9.75 15.20
C LEU A 51 9.52 -10.64 15.33
N HIS A 52 8.33 -10.06 15.51
CA HIS A 52 7.08 -10.81 15.58
C HIS A 52 6.76 -11.50 14.24
N THR A 53 6.99 -10.82 13.11
CA THR A 53 6.79 -11.41 11.77
C THR A 53 7.73 -12.59 11.54
N ILE A 54 9.01 -12.45 11.91
CA ILE A 54 10.01 -13.54 11.83
C ILE A 54 9.60 -14.70 12.75
N TYR A 55 9.18 -14.40 13.98
CA TYR A 55 8.70 -15.40 14.93
C TYR A 55 7.51 -16.19 14.35
N CYS A 56 6.52 -15.50 13.76
CA CYS A 56 5.38 -16.15 13.13
C CYS A 56 5.82 -17.08 12.00
N PHE A 57 6.71 -16.61 11.11
CA PHE A 57 7.27 -17.40 10.02
C PHE A 57 8.01 -18.65 10.52
N LEU A 58 8.92 -18.49 11.49
CA LEU A 58 9.66 -19.60 12.09
C LEU A 58 8.72 -20.61 12.74
N ARG A 59 7.64 -20.13 13.36
CA ARG A 59 6.63 -21.01 13.97
C ARG A 59 5.83 -21.77 12.91
N VAL A 60 5.51 -21.18 11.76
CA VAL A 60 4.88 -21.89 10.62
C VAL A 60 5.81 -23.01 10.15
N VAL A 61 7.09 -22.70 9.94
CA VAL A 61 8.09 -23.69 9.49
C VAL A 61 8.27 -24.80 10.51
N TRP A 62 8.29 -24.47 11.80
CA TRP A 62 8.38 -25.47 12.87
C TRP A 62 7.17 -26.39 12.87
N LEU A 63 5.95 -25.84 12.81
CA LEU A 63 4.72 -26.62 12.77
C LEU A 63 4.62 -27.50 11.52
N TRP A 64 5.14 -27.04 10.38
CA TRP A 64 5.24 -27.87 9.17
C TRP A 64 6.13 -29.09 9.42
N LYS A 65 7.32 -28.89 9.99
CA LYS A 65 8.32 -29.95 10.16
C LYS A 65 7.93 -31.02 11.16
N THR A 66 7.20 -30.67 12.21
CA THR A 66 6.94 -31.60 13.32
C THR A 66 5.70 -32.47 13.11
N GLU A 67 4.89 -32.25 12.06
CA GLU A 67 3.63 -32.97 11.78
C GLU A 67 2.66 -33.07 12.98
N VAL A 68 2.82 -32.20 14.00
CA VAL A 68 2.09 -32.26 15.28
C VAL A 68 0.57 -32.19 15.10
N TRP A 69 0.11 -31.68 13.96
CA TRP A 69 -1.28 -31.58 13.53
C TRP A 69 -2.11 -32.87 13.60
N ARG A 70 -1.49 -34.06 13.57
CA ARG A 70 -2.24 -35.33 13.46
C ARG A 70 -2.77 -35.90 14.77
N GLN A 71 -2.31 -35.45 15.94
CA GLN A 71 -2.53 -36.21 17.20
C GLN A 71 -3.44 -35.57 18.25
N ASN A 72 -3.81 -34.28 18.14
CA ASN A 72 -4.52 -33.60 19.22
C ASN A 72 -6.05 -33.63 19.07
N GLN A 73 -6.75 -33.77 20.21
CA GLN A 73 -8.22 -33.71 20.32
C GLN A 73 -8.80 -32.30 20.07
N ASP A 74 -8.00 -31.24 20.20
CA ASP A 74 -8.41 -29.83 19.98
C ASP A 74 -8.14 -29.34 18.55
N GLN A 75 -8.53 -30.12 17.54
CA GLN A 75 -8.19 -29.85 16.14
C GLN A 75 -8.63 -28.46 15.65
N ASP A 76 -9.83 -28.00 16.04
CA ASP A 76 -10.39 -26.74 15.55
C ASP A 76 -9.58 -25.51 16.01
N LEU A 77 -9.17 -25.48 17.28
CA LEU A 77 -8.41 -24.34 17.82
C LEU A 77 -7.00 -24.28 17.23
N GLU A 78 -6.37 -25.43 17.00
CA GLU A 78 -5.07 -25.50 16.34
C GLU A 78 -5.15 -25.00 14.90
N ILE A 79 -6.16 -25.44 14.13
CA ILE A 79 -6.41 -24.96 12.76
C ILE A 79 -6.52 -23.43 12.74
N ILE A 80 -7.32 -22.86 13.63
CA ILE A 80 -7.47 -21.40 13.77
C ILE A 80 -6.14 -20.71 14.04
N ARG A 81 -5.34 -21.24 14.98
CA ARG A 81 -4.02 -20.68 15.33
C ARG A 81 -3.06 -20.73 14.14
N THR A 82 -3.02 -21.84 13.39
CA THR A 82 -2.23 -21.94 12.14
C THR A 82 -2.57 -20.85 11.17
N TYR A 83 -3.86 -20.65 10.98
CA TYR A 83 -4.34 -19.77 9.95
C TYR A 83 -4.05 -18.33 10.33
N LEU A 84 -4.27 -17.98 11.61
CA LEU A 84 -3.87 -16.68 12.14
C LEU A 84 -2.35 -16.49 12.01
N LEU A 85 -1.55 -17.53 12.24
CA LEU A 85 -0.09 -17.47 12.10
C LEU A 85 0.34 -17.19 10.65
N LEU A 86 -0.27 -17.87 9.67
CA LEU A 86 -0.06 -17.60 8.24
C LEU A 86 -0.49 -16.17 7.91
N PHE A 87 -1.66 -15.75 8.38
CA PHE A 87 -2.20 -14.41 8.18
C PHE A 87 -1.25 -13.33 8.72
N LEU A 88 -0.76 -13.49 9.96
CA LEU A 88 0.20 -12.60 10.62
C LEU A 88 1.62 -12.71 10.04
N THR A 89 1.88 -13.65 9.14
CA THR A 89 3.14 -13.77 8.40
C THR A 89 3.04 -13.03 7.06
N PHE A 90 2.05 -13.39 6.22
CA PHE A 90 1.91 -12.85 4.86
C PHE A 90 1.50 -11.38 4.84
N LEU A 91 0.62 -10.95 5.75
CA LEU A 91 0.13 -9.58 5.77
C LEU A 91 1.25 -8.56 6.08
N PRO A 92 2.05 -8.70 7.16
CA PRO A 92 3.21 -7.84 7.39
C PRO A 92 4.23 -7.86 6.28
N LEU A 93 4.55 -9.03 5.72
CA LEU A 93 5.55 -9.14 4.65
C LEU A 93 5.14 -8.32 3.41
N SER A 94 3.84 -8.20 3.15
CA SER A 94 3.30 -7.36 2.07
C SER A 94 3.59 -5.88 2.26
N PHE A 95 3.68 -5.40 3.51
CA PHE A 95 3.79 -3.98 3.86
C PHE A 95 5.10 -3.61 4.60
N ALA A 96 5.98 -4.58 4.87
CA ALA A 96 7.21 -4.37 5.62
C ALA A 96 8.12 -3.32 4.96
N SER A 97 8.17 -3.33 3.63
CA SER A 97 8.87 -2.33 2.81
C SER A 97 8.39 -0.90 3.08
N MET A 98 7.07 -0.70 3.21
CA MET A 98 6.49 0.59 3.58
C MET A 98 6.86 0.97 5.01
N GLY A 99 6.84 0.01 5.93
CA GLY A 99 7.31 0.20 7.31
C GLY A 99 8.76 0.69 7.36
N VAL A 100 9.66 0.10 6.56
CA VAL A 100 11.05 0.55 6.43
C VAL A 100 11.12 2.00 5.92
N ILE A 101 10.35 2.35 4.90
CA ILE A 101 10.37 3.70 4.31
C ILE A 101 9.91 4.73 5.34
N ILE A 102 8.83 4.47 6.07
CA ILE A 102 8.29 5.42 7.06
C ILE A 102 9.19 5.53 8.29
N SER A 103 9.68 4.41 8.81
CA SER A 103 10.42 4.39 10.08
C SER A 103 11.90 4.73 9.91
N MET A 104 12.54 4.34 8.79
CA MET A 104 13.98 4.54 8.58
C MET A 104 14.31 5.60 7.53
N ARG A 105 13.43 5.84 6.56
CA ARG A 105 13.71 6.72 5.41
C ARG A 105 12.60 7.74 5.16
N ALA A 106 12.08 8.29 6.25
CA ALA A 106 10.87 9.11 6.21
C ALA A 106 10.93 10.29 5.23
N SER A 107 12.12 10.87 5.02
CA SER A 107 12.35 11.97 4.08
C SER A 107 12.02 11.61 2.62
N ILE A 108 12.09 10.34 2.23
CA ILE A 108 11.75 9.89 0.87
C ILE A 108 10.30 10.24 0.54
N ALA A 109 9.36 10.07 1.47
CA ALA A 109 7.96 10.41 1.25
C ALA A 109 7.79 11.90 0.93
N VAL A 110 8.54 12.79 1.61
CA VAL A 110 8.50 14.24 1.37
C VAL A 110 9.02 14.57 -0.03
N TYR A 111 10.15 13.97 -0.43
CA TYR A 111 10.73 14.16 -1.76
C TYR A 111 9.84 13.64 -2.89
N ILE A 112 9.04 12.60 -2.64
CA ILE A 112 8.08 12.09 -3.62
C ILE A 112 6.85 13.00 -3.69
N MET A 113 6.31 13.43 -2.56
CA MET A 113 4.99 14.08 -2.49
C MET A 113 5.02 15.56 -2.87
N ASN A 114 6.01 16.33 -2.41
CA ASN A 114 6.01 17.80 -2.63
C ASN A 114 6.11 18.22 -4.10
N PRO A 115 6.91 17.56 -4.97
CA PRO A 115 6.96 17.93 -6.38
C PRO A 115 5.63 17.77 -7.13
N LEU A 116 4.66 17.01 -6.59
CA LEU A 116 3.37 16.78 -7.23
C LEU A 116 2.59 18.08 -7.46
N LEU A 117 2.59 19.01 -6.51
CA LEU A 117 1.92 20.29 -6.67
C LEU A 117 2.56 21.08 -7.82
N GLY A 118 3.89 21.17 -7.85
CA GLY A 118 4.63 21.86 -8.91
C GLY A 118 4.30 21.31 -10.31
N LEU A 119 4.28 19.98 -10.44
CA LEU A 119 3.91 19.31 -11.69
C LEU A 119 2.45 19.58 -12.08
N LYS A 120 1.51 19.58 -11.13
CA LYS A 120 0.10 19.94 -11.38
C LYS A 120 -0.07 21.40 -11.78
N MET A 121 0.62 22.32 -11.12
CA MET A 121 0.59 23.75 -11.45
C MET A 121 1.10 24.01 -12.87
N LEU A 122 2.24 23.41 -13.24
CA LEU A 122 2.79 23.49 -14.59
C LEU A 122 1.83 22.90 -15.63
N ALA A 123 1.21 21.75 -15.35
CA ALA A 123 0.21 21.15 -16.24
C ALA A 123 -0.99 22.08 -16.45
N ASN A 124 -1.50 22.69 -15.37
CA ASN A 124 -2.61 23.63 -15.43
C ASN A 124 -2.23 24.94 -16.14
N GLU A 125 -1.00 25.42 -16.01
CA GLU A 125 -0.51 26.59 -16.74
C GLU A 125 -0.46 26.31 -18.24
N ILE A 126 0.06 25.16 -18.66
CA ILE A 126 0.05 24.74 -20.07
C ILE A 126 -1.39 24.64 -20.58
N ARG A 127 -2.30 24.06 -19.80
CA ARG A 127 -3.73 23.98 -20.14
C ARG A 127 -4.38 25.36 -20.29
N LYS A 128 -4.09 26.31 -19.40
CA LYS A 128 -4.64 27.68 -19.49
C LYS A 128 -4.19 28.37 -20.77
N ARG A 129 -2.94 28.16 -21.20
CA ARG A 129 -2.39 28.79 -22.42
C ARG A 129 -2.86 28.14 -23.73
N SER A 130 -3.46 26.94 -23.69
CA SER A 130 -3.90 26.25 -24.91
C SER A 130 -5.23 26.75 -25.49
N ASP A 131 -5.83 27.82 -24.93
CA ASP A 131 -6.94 28.65 -25.46
C ASP A 131 -8.23 27.99 -26.01
N ASP A 132 -8.36 26.67 -26.03
CA ASP A 132 -9.61 25.99 -26.40
C ASP A 132 -10.60 26.00 -25.21
N THR A 133 -11.17 27.18 -25.02
CA THR A 133 -12.10 27.66 -23.98
C THR A 133 -13.46 26.93 -23.93
N LYS A 134 -13.59 25.69 -24.41
CA LYS A 134 -14.89 24.98 -24.40
C LYS A 134 -14.87 23.56 -23.85
N GLY A 135 -13.69 23.01 -23.56
CA GLY A 135 -13.58 21.71 -22.88
C GLY A 135 -13.47 21.88 -21.37
N ASN A 136 -14.60 21.99 -20.65
CA ASN A 136 -14.62 21.75 -19.22
C ASN A 136 -14.34 20.26 -18.97
N LEU A 137 -13.07 19.83 -19.11
CA LEU A 137 -12.64 18.58 -18.48
C LEU A 137 -12.79 18.79 -16.98
N SER A 138 -13.91 18.30 -16.47
CA SER A 138 -14.13 18.09 -15.05
C SER A 138 -12.96 17.24 -14.53
N PRO A 139 -12.34 17.62 -13.40
CA PRO A 139 -11.34 16.78 -12.79
C PRO A 139 -11.93 15.38 -12.58
N PRO A 140 -11.14 14.30 -12.74
CA PRO A 140 -11.60 12.95 -12.42
C PRO A 140 -12.21 12.91 -11.02
N ASN A 141 -13.40 12.31 -10.93
CA ASN A 141 -14.12 12.20 -9.67
C ASN A 141 -13.45 11.14 -8.79
N TYR A 142 -12.70 11.59 -7.79
CA TYR A 142 -12.00 10.73 -6.83
C TYR A 142 -12.80 10.42 -5.56
N THR A 143 -14.11 10.68 -5.55
CA THR A 143 -14.97 10.49 -4.36
C THR A 143 -14.90 9.06 -3.83
N ILE A 144 -14.95 8.05 -4.70
CA ILE A 144 -14.86 6.64 -4.31
C ILE A 144 -13.53 6.33 -3.63
N LEU A 145 -12.41 6.80 -4.20
CA LEU A 145 -11.08 6.59 -3.62
C LEU A 145 -10.94 7.28 -2.26
N ILE A 146 -11.45 8.51 -2.13
CA ILE A 146 -11.44 9.25 -0.87
C ILE A 146 -12.26 8.52 0.20
N ASN A 147 -13.43 8.00 -0.15
CA ASN A 147 -14.27 7.23 0.76
C ASN A 147 -13.58 5.93 1.19
N ALA A 148 -12.92 5.23 0.26
CA ALA A 148 -12.14 4.04 0.57
C ALA A 148 -10.98 4.35 1.55
N MET A 149 -10.24 5.45 1.33
CA MET A 149 -9.17 5.88 2.25
C MET A 149 -9.71 6.20 3.64
N LYS A 150 -10.84 6.93 3.73
CA LYS A 150 -11.49 7.24 5.02
C LYS A 150 -11.97 5.98 5.74
N PHE A 151 -12.60 5.06 5.00
CA PHE A 151 -13.06 3.78 5.53
C PHE A 151 -11.90 2.96 6.11
N GLN A 152 -10.77 2.91 5.40
CA GLN A 152 -9.58 2.22 5.88
C GLN A 152 -8.98 2.83 7.15
N LEU A 153 -8.94 4.17 7.25
CA LEU A 153 -8.50 4.87 8.46
C LEU A 153 -9.44 4.61 9.64
N TRP A 154 -10.75 4.63 9.40
CA TRP A 154 -11.75 4.32 10.41
C TRP A 154 -11.59 2.89 10.95
N LEU A 155 -11.43 1.90 10.06
CA LEU A 155 -11.16 0.51 10.46
C LEU A 155 -9.87 0.38 11.28
N SER A 156 -8.83 1.12 10.90
CA SER A 156 -7.55 1.14 11.61
C SER A 156 -7.64 1.76 13.00
N ASN A 157 -8.60 2.67 13.22
CA ASN A 157 -8.71 3.38 14.48
C ASN A 157 -9.47 2.59 15.54
N TYR A 158 -10.53 1.88 15.14
CA TYR A 158 -11.53 1.33 16.06
C TYR A 158 -11.59 -0.21 16.07
N PRO A 159 -12.09 -0.92 15.03
CA PRO A 159 -12.35 -2.35 15.15
C PRO A 159 -11.08 -3.18 15.27
N PHE A 160 -9.99 -2.84 14.57
CA PHE A 160 -8.80 -3.69 14.59
C PHE A 160 -8.12 -3.80 15.97
N PRO A 161 -7.87 -2.69 16.70
CA PRO A 161 -7.34 -2.79 18.07
C PRO A 161 -8.23 -3.64 18.98
N ALA A 162 -9.55 -3.42 18.95
CA ALA A 162 -10.50 -4.18 19.78
C ALA A 162 -10.51 -5.68 19.46
N ILE A 163 -10.46 -6.01 18.16
CA ILE A 163 -10.35 -7.39 17.67
C ILE A 163 -9.06 -8.05 18.17
N PHE A 164 -7.92 -7.37 18.05
CA PHE A 164 -6.64 -7.93 18.48
C PHE A 164 -6.56 -8.15 19.99
N VAL A 165 -7.08 -7.23 20.81
CA VAL A 165 -7.18 -7.47 22.26
C VAL A 165 -8.01 -8.72 22.55
N ARG A 166 -9.13 -8.92 21.83
CA ARG A 166 -9.94 -10.15 21.97
C ARG A 166 -9.17 -11.41 21.57
N ILE A 167 -8.40 -11.37 20.48
CA ILE A 167 -7.53 -12.50 20.07
C ILE A 167 -6.58 -12.90 21.21
N VAL A 168 -6.02 -11.92 21.93
CA VAL A 168 -5.13 -12.17 23.08
C VAL A 168 -5.89 -12.73 24.28
N VAL A 169 -7.10 -12.21 24.56
CA VAL A 169 -7.99 -12.72 25.63
C VAL A 169 -8.35 -14.19 25.39
N PHE A 170 -8.68 -14.56 24.15
CA PHE A 170 -8.98 -15.94 23.78
C PHE A 170 -7.76 -16.84 23.63
N GLN A 171 -6.54 -16.32 23.87
CA GLN A 171 -5.30 -17.09 23.77
C GLN A 171 -5.06 -17.68 22.37
N ILE A 172 -5.48 -16.95 21.33
CA ILE A 172 -5.34 -17.36 19.94
C ILE A 172 -4.10 -16.71 19.30
N ASP A 173 -3.53 -15.66 19.92
CA ASP A 173 -2.32 -15.01 19.41
C ASP A 173 -1.11 -15.97 19.39
N PRO A 174 -0.21 -15.77 18.43
CA PRO A 174 0.91 -16.68 18.22
C PRO A 174 1.93 -16.67 19.37
N LEU A 175 1.94 -15.64 20.23
CA LEU A 175 2.84 -15.55 21.38
C LEU A 175 2.40 -16.42 22.56
N TYR A 176 1.13 -16.86 22.60
CA TYR A 176 0.59 -17.63 23.72
C TYR A 176 1.45 -18.85 24.08
N PRO A 177 1.79 -19.78 23.15
CA PRO A 177 2.51 -21.00 23.53
C PRO A 177 3.89 -20.71 24.13
N ALA A 178 4.64 -19.76 23.55
CA ALA A 178 5.99 -19.44 24.01
C ALA A 178 5.99 -18.75 25.38
N VAL A 179 5.07 -17.82 25.59
CA VAL A 179 4.98 -17.10 26.86
C VAL A 179 4.46 -18.02 27.95
N THR A 180 3.46 -18.86 27.67
CA THR A 180 2.93 -19.84 28.63
C THR A 180 3.99 -20.87 29.02
N SER A 181 4.81 -21.37 28.08
CA SER A 181 5.90 -22.31 28.41
C SER A 181 6.97 -21.72 29.31
N MET A 182 7.23 -20.40 29.20
CA MET A 182 8.16 -19.72 30.10
C MET A 182 7.58 -19.53 31.50
N ILE A 183 6.26 -19.26 31.59
CA ILE A 183 5.59 -19.00 32.88
C ILE A 183 5.25 -20.28 33.62
N SER A 184 4.95 -21.38 32.94
CA SER A 184 4.66 -22.66 33.61
C SER A 184 5.83 -23.15 34.47
N MET A 185 7.04 -22.65 34.24
CA MET A 185 8.20 -22.90 35.10
C MET A 185 8.16 -22.15 36.43
N VAL A 186 7.32 -21.12 36.57
CA VAL A 186 7.24 -20.23 37.74
C VAL A 186 5.79 -20.18 38.23
N THR A 187 5.49 -20.95 39.29
CA THR A 187 4.14 -21.31 39.75
C THR A 187 3.30 -20.20 40.41
N SER A 188 3.61 -18.91 40.23
CA SER A 188 2.92 -17.83 40.94
C SER A 188 1.79 -17.17 40.12
N SER A 189 0.60 -17.08 40.72
CA SER A 189 -0.61 -16.42 40.19
C SER A 189 -0.40 -15.01 39.57
N PRO A 190 0.39 -14.08 40.14
CA PRO A 190 0.58 -12.74 39.54
C PRO A 190 1.22 -12.75 38.15
N LEU A 191 1.94 -13.80 37.78
CA LEU A 191 2.60 -13.89 36.46
C LEU A 191 1.61 -14.07 35.30
N ILE A 192 0.41 -14.59 35.56
CA ILE A 192 -0.63 -14.74 34.52
C ILE A 192 -1.13 -13.37 34.05
N PHE A 193 -1.38 -12.44 34.98
CA PHE A 193 -1.79 -11.08 34.63
C PHE A 193 -0.67 -10.31 33.93
N ALA A 194 0.57 -10.47 34.39
CA ALA A 194 1.73 -9.86 33.74
C ALA A 194 1.89 -10.36 32.29
N SER A 195 1.75 -11.67 32.06
CA SER A 195 1.77 -12.32 30.75
C SER A 195 0.75 -11.76 29.78
N TYR A 196 -0.51 -11.69 30.23
CA TYR A 196 -1.61 -11.15 29.45
C TYR A 196 -1.33 -9.69 29.06
N THR A 197 -0.84 -8.89 30.01
CA THR A 197 -0.52 -7.48 29.79
C THR A 197 0.61 -7.31 28.78
N ILE A 198 1.71 -8.07 28.92
CA ILE A 198 2.85 -8.03 27.99
C ILE A 198 2.42 -8.43 26.58
N ARG A 199 1.67 -9.54 26.44
CA ARG A 199 1.16 -10.01 25.13
C ARG A 199 0.24 -8.98 24.48
N THR A 200 -0.65 -8.37 25.26
CA THR A 200 -1.57 -7.34 24.78
C THR A 200 -0.80 -6.10 24.29
N ILE A 201 0.19 -5.63 25.07
CA ILE A 201 1.03 -4.48 24.69
C ILE A 201 1.81 -4.79 23.41
N LEU A 202 2.48 -5.94 23.32
CA LEU A 202 3.24 -6.32 22.12
C LEU A 202 2.35 -6.47 20.89
N ALA A 203 1.17 -7.08 21.03
CA ALA A 203 0.19 -7.21 19.96
C ALA A 203 -0.32 -5.85 19.47
N LEU A 204 -0.58 -4.91 20.38
CA LEU A 204 -1.00 -3.55 20.02
C LEU A 204 0.11 -2.75 19.34
N ILE A 205 1.36 -2.88 19.79
CA ILE A 205 2.52 -2.24 19.14
C ILE A 205 2.69 -2.79 17.72
N TYR A 206 2.69 -4.12 17.56
CA TYR A 206 2.76 -4.80 16.27
C TYR A 206 1.63 -4.34 15.33
N LEU A 207 0.39 -4.34 15.83
CA LEU A 207 -0.77 -3.94 15.04
C LEU A 207 -0.70 -2.48 14.61
N ASN A 208 -0.31 -1.57 15.51
CA ASN A 208 -0.18 -0.16 15.20
C ASN A 208 0.86 0.08 14.10
N GLU A 209 2.01 -0.60 14.14
CA GLU A 209 3.00 -0.54 13.06
C GLU A 209 2.46 -1.08 11.73
N LEU A 210 1.77 -2.22 11.76
CA LEU A 210 1.16 -2.81 10.58
C LEU A 210 0.13 -1.86 9.95
N LEU A 211 -0.82 -1.36 10.74
CA LEU A 211 -1.85 -0.43 10.25
C LEU A 211 -1.26 0.90 9.77
N LYS A 212 -0.20 1.39 10.42
CA LYS A 212 0.55 2.58 9.96
C LYS A 212 1.13 2.34 8.57
N ALA A 213 1.79 1.20 8.34
CA ALA A 213 2.36 0.84 7.05
C ALA A 213 1.29 0.63 5.97
N VAL A 214 0.20 -0.09 6.27
CA VAL A 214 -0.92 -0.35 5.35
C VAL A 214 -1.59 0.96 4.93
N ASN A 215 -1.93 1.83 5.87
CA ASN A 215 -2.57 3.13 5.58
C ASN A 215 -1.67 4.06 4.78
N ALA A 216 -0.40 4.15 5.17
CA ALA A 216 0.54 4.98 4.46
C ALA A 216 0.73 4.50 3.02
N PHE A 217 0.88 3.18 2.79
CA PHE A 217 1.03 2.66 1.43
C PHE A 217 -0.19 3.01 0.58
N PHE A 218 -1.40 2.78 1.12
CA PHE A 218 -2.63 3.07 0.40
C PHE A 218 -2.78 4.56 0.07
N ILE A 219 -2.58 5.42 1.08
CA ILE A 219 -2.82 6.86 0.95
C ILE A 219 -1.77 7.52 0.07
N VAL A 220 -0.48 7.27 0.32
CA VAL A 220 0.63 7.82 -0.47
C VAL A 220 0.59 7.25 -1.88
N GLY A 221 0.38 5.93 -2.02
CA GLY A 221 0.28 5.27 -3.32
C GLY A 221 -0.84 5.85 -4.18
N LEU A 222 -2.06 6.00 -3.64
CA LEU A 222 -3.17 6.60 -4.38
C LEU A 222 -2.91 8.06 -4.72
N LEU A 223 -2.34 8.86 -3.80
CA LEU A 223 -2.07 10.27 -4.05
C LEU A 223 -1.05 10.44 -5.20
N VAL A 224 0.03 9.66 -5.18
CA VAL A 224 1.05 9.59 -6.24
C VAL A 224 0.41 9.19 -7.57
N VAL A 225 -0.25 8.03 -7.63
CA VAL A 225 -0.80 7.49 -8.87
C VAL A 225 -1.89 8.41 -9.45
N CYS A 226 -2.80 8.91 -8.62
CA CYS A 226 -3.87 9.81 -9.08
C CYS A 226 -3.30 11.14 -9.60
N SER A 227 -2.31 11.71 -8.92
CA SER A 227 -1.70 12.98 -9.34
C SER A 227 -1.00 12.84 -10.68
N VAL A 228 -0.25 11.76 -10.89
CA VAL A 228 0.41 11.47 -12.17
C VAL A 228 -0.62 11.23 -13.27
N SER A 229 -1.64 10.43 -12.97
CA SER A 229 -2.74 10.14 -13.90
C SER A 229 -3.46 11.42 -14.33
N GLN A 230 -3.65 12.38 -13.42
CA GLN A 230 -4.22 13.70 -13.70
C GLN A 230 -3.32 14.54 -14.60
N VAL A 231 -2.01 14.64 -14.31
CA VAL A 231 -1.06 15.41 -15.14
C VAL A 231 -1.02 14.86 -16.56
N ILE A 232 -0.95 13.54 -16.73
CA ILE A 232 -0.93 12.91 -18.06
C ILE A 232 -2.29 13.07 -18.76
N GLN A 233 -3.39 13.03 -18.03
CA GLN A 233 -4.71 13.30 -18.61
C GLN A 233 -4.82 14.74 -19.13
N ILE A 234 -4.26 15.71 -18.41
CA ILE A 234 -4.18 17.10 -18.89
C ILE A 234 -3.38 17.14 -20.19
N LEU A 235 -2.18 16.55 -20.22
CA LEU A 235 -1.37 16.46 -21.44
C LEU A 235 -2.13 15.83 -22.61
N ASN A 236 -2.86 14.73 -22.38
CA ASN A 236 -3.70 14.06 -23.38
C ASN A 236 -4.90 14.89 -23.85
N SER A 237 -5.38 15.82 -23.02
CA SER A 237 -6.51 16.68 -23.38
C SER A 237 -6.12 17.87 -24.24
N LEU A 238 -4.83 18.26 -24.24
CA LEU A 238 -4.31 19.31 -25.10
C LEU A 238 -4.45 18.83 -26.55
N LYS A 239 -5.38 19.42 -27.30
CA LYS A 239 -5.50 19.20 -28.74
C LYS A 239 -4.59 20.22 -29.43
N SER A 240 -3.68 19.75 -30.27
CA SER A 240 -2.96 20.63 -31.19
C SER A 240 -3.92 21.07 -32.30
N LYS A 241 -4.75 22.08 -32.04
CA LYS A 241 -5.45 22.83 -33.09
C LYS A 241 -4.89 24.25 -33.11
N LYS A 242 -4.51 24.69 -34.31
CA LYS A 242 -4.17 26.07 -34.75
C LYS A 242 -2.68 26.47 -34.74
N GLY A 243 -2.22 26.94 -35.90
CA GLY A 243 -1.06 27.83 -36.11
C GLY A 243 0.33 27.19 -35.97
N ILE A 244 1.07 27.09 -37.08
CA ILE A 244 2.39 26.43 -37.16
C ILE A 244 3.39 26.91 -36.08
N TRP A 245 3.34 28.18 -35.69
CA TRP A 245 4.29 28.78 -34.74
C TRP A 245 3.91 28.58 -33.26
N ASN A 246 2.65 28.81 -32.86
CA ASN A 246 2.21 28.60 -31.48
C ASN A 246 2.27 27.12 -31.09
N VAL A 247 2.03 26.21 -32.05
CA VAL A 247 2.13 24.76 -31.84
C VAL A 247 3.52 24.34 -31.37
N ARG A 248 4.60 24.88 -31.94
CA ARG A 248 5.97 24.47 -31.56
C ARG A 248 6.32 24.81 -30.12
N THR A 249 6.03 26.04 -29.70
CA THR A 249 6.34 26.50 -28.33
C THR A 249 5.56 25.73 -27.27
N LEU A 250 4.28 25.43 -27.52
CA LEU A 250 3.44 24.61 -26.64
C LEU A 250 3.94 23.17 -26.57
N THR A 251 4.25 22.57 -27.73
CA THR A 251 4.77 21.20 -27.81
C THR A 251 6.08 21.05 -27.04
N MET A 252 6.97 22.05 -27.09
CA MET A 252 8.22 22.04 -26.31
C MET A 252 7.96 22.06 -24.79
N ARG A 253 6.96 22.82 -24.32
CA ARG A 253 6.56 22.85 -22.90
C ARG A 253 5.94 21.54 -22.44
N GLU A 254 5.09 20.94 -23.27
CA GLU A 254 4.51 19.62 -23.02
C GLU A 254 5.59 18.54 -22.90
N ILE A 255 6.54 18.50 -23.84
CA ILE A 255 7.70 17.60 -23.80
C ILE A 255 8.55 17.85 -22.55
N LYS A 256 8.78 19.12 -22.18
CA LYS A 256 9.54 19.48 -20.97
C LYS A 256 8.85 18.99 -19.70
N LEU A 257 7.53 19.21 -19.57
CA LEU A 257 6.75 18.73 -18.43
C LEU A 257 6.77 17.20 -18.36
N TYR A 258 6.57 16.53 -19.49
CA TYR A 258 6.63 15.06 -19.55
C TYR A 258 8.01 14.54 -19.12
N ARG A 259 9.10 15.20 -19.54
CA ARG A 259 10.46 14.84 -19.11
C ARG A 259 10.68 15.06 -17.61
N GLN A 260 10.17 16.15 -17.04
CA GLN A 260 10.22 16.38 -15.59
C GLN A 260 9.45 15.30 -14.84
N LEU A 261 8.25 14.96 -15.31
CA LEU A 261 7.44 13.87 -14.76
C LEU A 261 8.16 12.52 -14.87
N MET A 262 8.87 12.28 -15.97
CA MET A 262 9.68 11.07 -16.18
C MET A 262 10.81 10.95 -15.17
N ILE A 263 11.60 12.02 -14.97
CA ILE A 263 12.70 12.04 -13.99
C ILE A 263 12.17 11.81 -12.58
N TRP A 264 11.07 12.48 -12.22
CA TRP A 264 10.44 12.30 -10.90
C TRP A 264 9.85 10.89 -10.73
N MET A 265 9.24 10.31 -11.76
CA MET A 265 8.74 8.93 -11.74
C MET A 265 9.89 7.91 -11.63
N GLU A 266 11.00 8.15 -12.31
CA GLU A 266 12.19 7.30 -12.21
C GLU A 266 12.77 7.33 -10.79
N PHE A 267 12.90 8.51 -10.19
CA PHE A 267 13.28 8.64 -8.78
C PHE A 267 12.31 7.91 -7.84
N THR A 268 11.01 8.08 -8.04
CA THR A 268 9.96 7.41 -7.25
C THR A 268 10.05 5.89 -7.41
N ASN A 269 10.22 5.40 -8.63
CA ASN A 269 10.37 3.98 -8.90
C ASN A 269 11.61 3.40 -8.22
N GLN A 270 12.76 4.04 -8.34
CA GLN A 270 14.01 3.57 -7.75
C GLN A 270 14.00 3.60 -6.21
N LYS A 271 13.47 4.67 -5.60
CA LYS A 271 13.52 4.85 -4.14
C LYS A 271 12.36 4.22 -3.40
N PHE A 272 11.22 4.03 -4.07
CA PHE A 272 9.98 3.55 -3.45
C PHE A 272 9.44 2.30 -4.15
N CYS A 273 9.03 2.38 -5.43
CA CYS A 273 8.24 1.31 -6.04
C CYS A 273 9.00 -0.02 -6.16
N CYS A 274 10.28 0.02 -6.55
CA CYS A 274 11.12 -1.18 -6.66
C CYS A 274 11.28 -1.94 -5.34
N LEU A 275 11.21 -1.24 -4.21
CA LEU A 275 11.28 -1.85 -2.89
C LEU A 275 9.89 -2.31 -2.41
N ALA A 276 8.86 -1.50 -2.65
CA ALA A 276 7.59 -1.64 -1.96
C ALA A 276 6.51 -2.40 -2.75
N VAL A 277 6.52 -2.32 -4.08
CA VAL A 277 5.50 -2.93 -4.94
C VAL A 277 5.67 -4.45 -5.10
N PRO A 278 6.89 -5.01 -5.32
CA PRO A 278 7.07 -6.46 -5.44
C PRO A 278 6.55 -7.27 -4.24
N PRO A 279 6.92 -6.97 -2.97
CA PRO A 279 6.41 -7.73 -1.83
C PRO A 279 4.90 -7.56 -1.68
N LEU A 280 4.35 -6.38 -1.97
CA LEU A 280 2.91 -6.15 -1.93
C LEU A 280 2.17 -7.06 -2.93
N ILE A 281 2.65 -7.17 -4.17
CA ILE A 281 2.00 -8.03 -5.16
C ILE A 281 2.16 -9.50 -4.78
N PHE A 282 3.37 -9.93 -4.47
CA PHE A 282 3.64 -11.35 -4.20
C PHE A 282 2.94 -11.84 -2.92
N PHE A 283 3.22 -11.20 -1.79
CA PHE A 283 2.64 -11.59 -0.51
C PHE A 283 1.17 -11.16 -0.40
N GLY A 284 0.76 -10.06 -1.03
CA GLY A 284 -0.63 -9.60 -1.00
C GLY A 284 -1.57 -10.49 -1.80
N VAL A 285 -1.15 -11.00 -2.97
CA VAL A 285 -1.94 -11.99 -3.72
C VAL A 285 -2.02 -13.31 -2.95
N SER A 286 -0.91 -13.75 -2.37
CA SER A 286 -0.88 -14.94 -1.51
C SER A 286 -1.84 -14.78 -0.31
N PHE A 287 -1.80 -13.62 0.34
CA PHE A 287 -2.70 -13.26 1.44
C PHE A 287 -4.16 -13.28 1.01
N LEU A 288 -4.50 -12.79 -0.18
CA LEU A 288 -5.87 -12.87 -0.70
C LEU A 288 -6.32 -14.31 -0.96
N ILE A 289 -5.47 -15.14 -1.55
CA ILE A 289 -5.77 -16.56 -1.80
C ILE A 289 -6.07 -17.27 -0.47
N PHE A 290 -5.17 -17.13 0.51
CA PHE A 290 -5.37 -17.71 1.84
C PHE A 290 -6.57 -17.10 2.55
N GLY A 291 -6.78 -15.79 2.43
CA GLY A 291 -7.91 -15.03 2.98
C GLY A 291 -9.26 -15.60 2.56
N ILE A 292 -9.45 -15.76 1.24
CA ILE A 292 -10.69 -16.29 0.67
C ILE A 292 -10.86 -17.76 1.06
N TYR A 293 -9.81 -18.58 0.89
CA TYR A 293 -9.84 -20.00 1.26
C TYR A 293 -10.22 -20.20 2.74
N GLY A 294 -9.55 -19.48 3.65
CA GLY A 294 -9.82 -19.56 5.08
C GLY A 294 -11.21 -19.05 5.44
N THR A 295 -11.68 -17.97 4.83
CA THR A 295 -13.05 -17.47 5.05
C THR A 295 -14.11 -18.53 4.68
N ILE A 296 -13.89 -19.32 3.63
CA ILE A 296 -14.80 -20.39 3.24
C ILE A 296 -14.70 -21.57 4.22
N ARG A 297 -13.49 -22.01 4.54
CA ARG A 297 -13.25 -23.19 5.38
C ARG A 297 -13.62 -22.99 6.84
N MET A 298 -13.39 -21.80 7.38
CA MET A 298 -13.70 -21.47 8.78
C MET A 298 -15.20 -21.21 9.02
N ARG A 299 -16.03 -21.28 7.97
CA ARG A 299 -17.47 -21.08 8.11
C ARG A 299 -18.03 -22.16 9.06
N ASN A 300 -18.67 -21.72 10.13
CA ASN A 300 -19.25 -22.55 11.21
C ASN A 300 -18.24 -23.23 12.17
N GLN A 301 -16.93 -23.15 11.92
CA GLN A 301 -15.92 -23.71 12.83
C GLN A 301 -15.41 -22.70 13.87
N VAL A 302 -15.62 -21.40 13.59
CA VAL A 302 -15.00 -20.31 14.36
C VAL A 302 -16.07 -19.39 14.92
N GLN A 303 -15.83 -18.89 16.14
CA GLN A 303 -16.67 -17.83 16.72
C GLN A 303 -16.80 -16.66 15.75
N ILE A 304 -18.02 -16.15 15.60
CA ILE A 304 -18.37 -15.15 14.57
C ILE A 304 -17.46 -13.93 14.57
N LEU A 305 -16.97 -13.51 15.74
CA LEU A 305 -16.12 -12.34 15.87
C LEU A 305 -14.69 -12.57 15.35
N LEU A 306 -14.12 -13.75 15.61
CA LEU A 306 -12.81 -14.12 15.08
C LEU A 306 -12.92 -14.42 13.58
N TYR A 307 -14.04 -15.02 13.17
CA TYR A 307 -14.38 -15.23 11.77
C TYR A 307 -14.38 -13.92 10.99
N LEU A 308 -14.94 -12.82 11.53
CA LEU A 308 -15.04 -11.53 10.84
C LEU A 308 -13.70 -10.85 10.52
N VAL A 309 -12.62 -11.19 11.25
CA VAL A 309 -11.30 -10.55 11.06
C VAL A 309 -10.75 -10.81 9.67
N VAL A 310 -10.82 -12.07 9.24
CA VAL A 310 -10.31 -12.55 7.97
C VAL A 310 -11.01 -11.88 6.78
N PRO A 311 -12.35 -11.95 6.61
CA PRO A 311 -13.04 -11.34 5.48
C PRO A 311 -12.91 -9.82 5.47
N ILE A 312 -12.88 -9.14 6.63
CA ILE A 312 -12.66 -7.69 6.66
C ILE A 312 -11.27 -7.34 6.12
N ALA A 313 -10.24 -8.07 6.56
CA ALA A 313 -8.89 -7.83 6.09
C ALA A 313 -8.67 -8.27 4.63
N THR A 314 -9.30 -9.37 4.20
CA THR A 314 -9.31 -9.80 2.80
C THR A 314 -10.02 -8.77 1.92
N LEU A 315 -11.16 -8.23 2.36
CA LEU A 315 -11.86 -7.14 1.68
C LEU A 315 -10.97 -5.90 1.55
N LEU A 316 -10.27 -5.51 2.63
CA LEU A 316 -9.32 -4.41 2.57
C LEU A 316 -8.20 -4.66 1.57
N ALA A 317 -7.55 -5.83 1.62
CA ALA A 317 -6.52 -6.20 0.65
C ALA A 317 -7.08 -6.22 -0.79
N PHE A 318 -8.34 -6.61 -0.97
CA PHE A 318 -9.00 -6.60 -2.26
C PHE A 318 -9.23 -5.17 -2.77
N LEU A 319 -9.53 -4.21 -1.89
CA LEU A 319 -9.60 -2.79 -2.25
C LEU A 319 -8.25 -2.27 -2.79
N PHE A 320 -7.11 -2.74 -2.30
CA PHE A 320 -5.81 -2.41 -2.90
C PHE A 320 -5.73 -2.91 -4.34
N VAL A 321 -6.09 -4.18 -4.58
CA VAL A 321 -6.03 -4.79 -5.91
C VAL A 321 -7.00 -4.11 -6.88
N VAL A 322 -8.22 -3.79 -6.44
CA VAL A 322 -9.27 -3.22 -7.30
C VAL A 322 -9.12 -1.71 -7.52
N LEU A 323 -8.57 -0.96 -6.56
CA LEU A 323 -8.46 0.49 -6.68
C LEU A 323 -7.06 0.93 -7.13
N LEU A 324 -6.00 0.41 -6.51
CA LEU A 324 -4.65 0.90 -6.74
C LEU A 324 -4.07 0.37 -8.06
N ILE A 325 -4.24 -0.92 -8.36
CA ILE A 325 -3.66 -1.52 -9.59
C ILE A 325 -4.26 -0.91 -10.86
N PRO A 326 -5.60 -0.74 -11.00
CA PRO A 326 -6.17 -0.15 -12.20
C PRO A 326 -5.77 1.32 -12.36
N GLU A 327 -5.71 2.09 -11.28
CA GLU A 327 -5.23 3.47 -11.36
C GLU A 327 -3.75 3.53 -11.77
N ALA A 328 -2.91 2.61 -11.27
CA ALA A 328 -1.51 2.51 -11.66
C ALA A 328 -1.35 2.10 -13.13
N ALA A 329 -2.21 1.20 -13.63
CA ALA A 329 -2.20 0.80 -15.03
C ALA A 329 -2.67 1.93 -15.97
N LYS A 330 -3.65 2.73 -15.56
CA LYS A 330 -4.11 3.92 -16.30
C LYS A 330 -2.98 4.92 -16.53
N VAL A 331 -2.03 5.07 -15.60
CA VAL A 331 -0.85 5.91 -15.78
C VAL A 331 -0.04 5.45 -17.01
N PHE A 332 0.21 4.15 -17.12
CA PHE A 332 0.93 3.57 -18.25
C PHE A 332 0.18 3.75 -19.58
N GLU A 333 -1.11 3.45 -19.60
CA GLU A 333 -1.91 3.56 -20.83
C GLU A 333 -2.03 4.99 -21.32
N ARG A 334 -2.33 5.92 -20.41
CA ARG A 334 -2.42 7.35 -20.73
C ARG A 334 -1.08 7.90 -21.20
N SER A 335 0.01 7.46 -20.60
CA SER A 335 1.36 7.85 -21.00
C SER A 335 1.71 7.31 -22.39
N ASN A 336 1.40 6.04 -22.66
CA ASN A 336 1.64 5.44 -23.97
C ASN A 336 0.81 6.13 -25.06
N PHE A 337 -0.47 6.41 -24.77
CA PHE A 337 -1.35 7.15 -25.67
C PHE A 337 -0.80 8.54 -25.98
N TYR A 338 -0.36 9.28 -24.96
CA TYR A 338 0.29 10.58 -25.12
C TYR A 338 1.48 10.49 -26.07
N LEU A 339 2.40 9.55 -25.82
CA LEU A 339 3.60 9.39 -26.63
C LEU A 339 3.30 8.98 -28.07
N CYS A 340 2.35 8.07 -28.29
CA CYS A 340 1.94 7.66 -29.63
C CYS A 340 1.43 8.87 -30.42
N ARG A 341 0.55 9.68 -29.80
CA ARG A 341 0.01 10.90 -30.40
C ARG A 341 1.11 11.92 -30.69
N THR A 342 1.94 12.27 -29.71
CA THR A 342 3.03 13.24 -29.88
C THR A 342 4.04 12.80 -30.94
N LYS A 343 4.32 11.49 -31.06
CA LYS A 343 5.21 10.96 -32.10
C LYS A 343 4.62 11.03 -33.51
N MET A 344 3.29 10.97 -33.64
CA MET A 344 2.59 11.12 -34.92
C MET A 344 2.51 12.59 -35.36
N ASP A 345 2.25 13.50 -34.41
CA ASP A 345 2.06 14.93 -34.70
C ASP A 345 3.38 15.65 -35.06
N LEU A 346 4.53 15.14 -34.58
CA LEU A 346 5.83 15.75 -34.81
C LEU A 346 6.47 15.31 -36.14
N ARG A 347 6.82 16.29 -36.98
CA ARG A 347 7.48 16.06 -38.29
C ARG A 347 8.81 15.31 -38.10
N ARG A 348 9.01 14.25 -38.90
CA ARG A 348 10.27 13.49 -38.92
C ARG A 348 11.44 14.42 -39.27
N GLY A 349 12.55 14.31 -38.52
CA GLY A 349 13.78 15.07 -38.75
C GLY A 349 13.96 16.29 -37.84
N THR A 350 12.89 16.78 -37.20
CA THR A 350 12.99 17.86 -36.21
C THR A 350 13.66 17.39 -34.91
N TRP A 351 14.35 18.31 -34.22
CA TRP A 351 14.94 18.03 -32.90
C TRP A 351 13.86 17.57 -31.90
N GLU A 352 12.70 18.22 -31.91
CA GLU A 352 11.53 17.85 -31.08
C GLU A 352 11.08 16.41 -31.36
N GLY A 353 11.01 16.02 -32.64
CA GLY A 353 10.69 14.65 -33.03
C GLY A 353 11.73 13.63 -32.56
N LYS A 354 13.02 13.99 -32.55
CA LYS A 354 14.09 13.12 -31.99
C LYS A 354 13.92 12.96 -30.47
N VAL A 355 13.63 14.04 -29.75
CA VAL A 355 13.39 14.01 -28.30
C VAL A 355 12.12 13.21 -27.97
N ALA A 356 11.01 13.46 -28.66
CA ALA A 356 9.77 12.72 -28.42
C ALA A 356 9.91 11.20 -28.67
N ARG A 357 10.77 10.79 -29.60
CA ARG A 357 11.08 9.37 -29.83
C ARG A 357 11.92 8.73 -28.75
N SER A 358 12.79 9.49 -28.07
CA SER A 358 13.60 8.97 -26.97
C SER A 358 12.82 8.85 -25.65
N LEU A 359 11.67 9.53 -25.54
CA LEU A 359 10.77 9.40 -24.40
C LEU A 359 10.17 7.98 -24.31
N ARG A 360 10.09 7.49 -23.07
CA ARG A 360 9.54 6.18 -22.71
C ARG A 360 8.21 6.33 -21.96
N PRO A 361 7.32 5.34 -22.05
CA PRO A 361 6.09 5.36 -21.28
C PRO A 361 6.40 5.34 -19.78
N LEU A 362 5.64 6.13 -19.02
CA LEU A 362 5.69 6.23 -17.58
C LEU A 362 4.80 5.17 -16.97
N GLY A 363 5.21 4.60 -15.85
CA GLY A 363 4.40 3.65 -15.11
C GLY A 363 5.02 3.34 -13.76
N ILE A 364 4.23 2.70 -12.91
CA ILE A 364 4.70 2.17 -11.63
C ILE A 364 5.52 0.91 -11.92
N GLN A 365 6.75 0.86 -11.44
CA GLN A 365 7.65 -0.27 -11.64
C GLN A 365 7.48 -1.34 -10.55
N ILE A 366 7.47 -2.60 -10.97
CA ILE A 366 7.40 -3.79 -10.12
C ILE A 366 8.81 -4.39 -10.06
N GLY A 367 9.78 -3.64 -9.53
CA GLY A 367 11.19 -4.06 -9.50
C GLY A 367 11.70 -4.51 -10.88
N PRO A 368 12.37 -5.68 -10.99
CA PRO A 368 12.86 -6.19 -12.27
C PRO A 368 11.76 -6.78 -13.18
N PHE A 369 10.54 -6.97 -12.66
CA PHE A 369 9.44 -7.64 -13.37
C PHE A 369 8.71 -6.76 -14.39
N GLY A 370 9.05 -5.47 -14.46
CA GLY A 370 8.52 -4.53 -15.45
C GLY A 370 7.58 -3.47 -14.87
N LEU A 371 6.62 -3.01 -15.68
CA LEU A 371 5.68 -1.94 -15.33
C LEU A 371 4.28 -2.50 -15.07
N VAL A 372 3.51 -1.86 -14.18
CA VAL A 372 2.09 -2.14 -13.98
C VAL A 372 1.31 -1.80 -15.26
N LYS A 373 0.69 -2.81 -15.87
CA LYS A 373 -0.15 -2.71 -17.09
C LYS A 373 -1.53 -3.31 -16.82
N ASN A 374 -2.51 -3.04 -17.68
CA ASN A 374 -3.85 -3.63 -17.54
C ASN A 374 -3.86 -5.16 -17.55
N ASN A 375 -2.90 -5.80 -18.23
CA ASN A 375 -2.77 -7.26 -18.20
C ASN A 375 -2.40 -7.81 -16.82
N LEU A 376 -1.73 -7.02 -15.97
CA LEU A 376 -1.37 -7.46 -14.61
C LEU A 376 -2.60 -7.76 -13.78
N MET A 377 -3.64 -6.94 -13.86
CA MET A 377 -4.90 -7.17 -13.13
C MET A 377 -5.54 -8.50 -13.57
N LYS A 378 -5.54 -8.79 -14.87
CA LYS A 378 -6.06 -10.07 -15.40
C LYS A 378 -5.27 -11.26 -14.88
N ILE A 379 -3.93 -11.14 -14.84
CA ILE A 379 -3.05 -12.18 -14.28
C ILE A 379 -3.34 -12.37 -12.80
N VAL A 380 -3.42 -11.29 -12.02
CA VAL A 380 -3.70 -11.35 -10.58
C VAL A 380 -5.05 -12.01 -10.29
N ILE A 381 -6.11 -11.63 -11.01
CA ILE A 381 -7.44 -12.24 -10.85
C ILE A 381 -7.39 -13.72 -11.22
N ARG A 382 -6.74 -14.07 -12.33
CA ARG A 382 -6.59 -15.46 -12.77
C ARG A 382 -5.88 -16.32 -11.72
N VAL A 383 -4.72 -15.87 -11.26
CA VAL A 383 -3.91 -16.52 -10.21
C VAL A 383 -4.72 -16.67 -8.92
N LEU A 384 -5.43 -15.62 -8.51
CA LEU A 384 -6.31 -15.65 -7.34
C LEU A 384 -7.39 -16.73 -7.49
N THR A 385 -8.09 -16.76 -8.63
CA THR A 385 -9.16 -17.75 -8.86
C THR A 385 -8.63 -19.17 -8.99
N GLU A 386 -7.57 -19.40 -9.79
CA GLU A 386 -7.02 -20.73 -10.04
C GLU A 386 -6.48 -21.34 -8.74
N HIS A 387 -5.66 -20.61 -7.98
CA HIS A 387 -5.09 -21.16 -6.74
C HIS A 387 -6.12 -21.28 -5.61
N THR A 388 -7.08 -20.37 -5.49
CA THR A 388 -8.16 -20.54 -4.51
C THR A 388 -9.00 -21.78 -4.84
N MET A 389 -9.34 -22.00 -6.11
CA MET A 389 -10.08 -23.21 -6.52
C MET A 389 -9.26 -24.48 -6.29
N THR A 390 -7.97 -24.50 -6.67
CA THR A 390 -7.09 -25.65 -6.41
C THR A 390 -7.02 -25.98 -4.92
N LEU A 391 -6.88 -24.97 -4.06
CA LEU A 391 -6.87 -25.18 -2.60
C LEU A 391 -8.20 -25.74 -2.10
N LEU A 392 -9.34 -25.25 -2.60
CA LEU A 392 -10.67 -25.73 -2.20
C LEU A 392 -10.99 -27.16 -2.69
N ILE A 393 -10.38 -27.59 -3.81
CA ILE A 393 -10.56 -28.94 -4.37
C ILE A 393 -9.63 -29.94 -3.69
N THR A 394 -8.39 -29.54 -3.38
CA THR A 394 -7.36 -30.43 -2.85
C THR A 394 -7.56 -30.72 -1.36
N PHE A 395 -8.01 -29.73 -0.59
CA PHE A 395 -8.32 -29.83 0.84
C PHE A 395 -9.77 -29.47 1.04
#